data_AF-A0A7Z6T9A1-F1
#
_entry.id   AF-A0A7Z6T9A1-F1
#
_cell.length_a   1.000
_cell.length_b   1.000
_cell.length_c   1.000
_cell.angle_alpha   90.00
_cell.angle_beta   90.00
_cell.angle_gamma   90.00
#
_symmetry.space_group_name_H-M   'P 1'
#
loop_
_entity.id
_entity.type
_entity.pdbx_description
1 polymer ?
#
loop_
_entity_poly.entity_id
_entity_poly.type
_entity_poly.pdbx_seq_one_letter_code
_entity_poly.pdbx_strand_id
1 'polypeptide(L)'
;MAIWLIGNITLEGGSTGRKILTLILVALIFGLVNFLVKPLVQLLTFPLFILTLGLITLVVNALMLLLTSWLAGVFDLSFHVEGFWTAVLGALIISVVSWALNMVLPDED
;
A
#
# COMPACT_ATOMS: atom_id res chain seq x y z
N MET A 1 0.08 34.70 3.81
CA MET A 1 0.50 35.01 5.20
C MET A 1 1.12 33.77 5.89
N ALA A 2 2.12 33.10 5.31
CA ALA A 2 2.75 31.90 5.93
C ALA A 2 4.24 31.73 5.59
N ILE A 3 4.79 32.62 4.76
CA ILE A 3 6.19 32.56 4.28
C ILE A 3 7.17 33.16 5.33
N TRP A 4 6.65 33.78 6.39
CA TRP A 4 7.47 34.44 7.43
C TRP A 4 7.90 33.52 8.58
N LEU A 5 7.33 32.31 8.70
CA LEU A 5 7.64 31.36 9.78
C LEU A 5 8.90 30.52 9.55
N ILE A 6 9.49 30.56 8.36
CA ILE A 6 10.74 29.86 8.04
C ILE A 6 11.89 30.88 8.07
N GLY A 7 12.21 31.33 9.28
CA GLY A 7 13.33 32.23 9.57
C GLY A 7 14.69 31.52 9.63
N ASN A 8 14.96 30.59 8.72
CA ASN A 8 16.24 29.89 8.66
C ASN A 8 16.62 29.52 7.21
N ILE A 9 16.55 30.52 6.32
CA ILE A 9 17.29 30.50 5.07
C ILE A 9 18.24 31.69 5.10
N THR A 10 19.17 31.65 6.04
CA THR A 10 20.28 32.60 6.10
C THR A 10 21.20 32.31 4.92
N LEU A 11 20.97 33.05 3.84
CA LEU A 11 21.92 33.13 2.74
C LEU A 11 23.11 34.00 3.21
N GLU A 12 23.95 33.47 4.08
CA GLU A 12 25.22 34.09 4.47
C GLU A 12 26.06 34.36 3.22
N GLY A 13 26.48 35.62 3.10
CA GLY A 13 27.68 36.04 2.38
C GLY A 13 27.89 35.58 0.94
N GLY A 14 27.52 36.41 -0.03
CA GLY A 14 28.01 36.32 -1.41
C GLY A 14 27.03 36.85 -2.46
N SER A 15 27.55 37.49 -3.51
CA SER A 15 26.79 38.02 -4.67
C SER A 15 25.64 37.09 -5.10
N THR A 16 24.46 37.65 -5.41
CA THR A 16 23.24 36.94 -5.84
C THR A 16 23.50 35.81 -6.84
N GLY A 17 24.45 36.00 -7.77
CA GLY A 17 24.85 34.99 -8.74
C GLY A 17 25.41 33.69 -8.15
N ARG A 18 26.14 33.74 -7.03
CA ARG A 18 26.73 32.54 -6.40
C ARG A 18 25.66 31.71 -5.68
N LYS A 19 24.64 32.36 -5.12
CA LYS A 19 23.49 31.70 -4.50
C LYS A 19 22.62 30.99 -5.52
N ILE A 20 22.35 31.65 -6.66
CA ILE A 20 21.63 31.04 -7.79
C ILE A 20 22.40 29.82 -8.29
N LEU A 21 23.72 29.93 -8.45
CA LEU A 21 24.57 28.83 -8.90
C LEU A 21 24.55 27.65 -7.90
N THR A 22 24.66 27.90 -6.60
CA THR A 22 24.55 26.86 -5.56
C THR A 22 23.18 26.17 -5.60
N LEU A 23 22.08 26.91 -5.72
CA LEU A 23 20.73 26.34 -5.77
C LEU A 23 20.53 25.45 -7.01
N ILE A 24 21.04 25.87 -8.18
CA ILE A 24 20.99 25.07 -9.40
C ILE A 24 21.77 23.77 -9.22
N LEU A 25 22.95 23.84 -8.62
CA LEU A 25 23.80 22.67 -8.43
C LEU A 25 23.19 21.68 -7.43
N VAL A 26 22.61 22.19 -6.34
CA VAL A 26 21.85 21.36 -5.38
C VAL A 26 20.60 20.75 -6.04
N ALA A 27 19.85 21.52 -6.83
CA ALA A 27 18.68 21.02 -7.54
C ALA A 27 19.04 19.93 -8.56
N LEU A 28 20.18 20.04 -9.24
CA LEU A 28 20.69 19.02 -10.15
C LEU A 28 21.01 17.72 -9.41
N ILE A 29 21.74 17.80 -8.29
CA ILE A 29 22.07 16.64 -7.46
C ILE A 29 20.80 16.01 -6.91
N PHE A 30 19.90 16.83 -6.37
CA PHE A 30 18.62 16.36 -5.83
C PHE A 30 17.77 15.67 -6.90
N GLY A 31 17.72 16.23 -8.11
CA GLY A 31 17.06 15.63 -9.27
C GLY A 31 17.66 14.28 -9.63
N LEU A 32 18.99 14.17 -9.67
CA LEU A 32 19.70 12.92 -9.99
C LEU A 32 19.46 11.84 -8.91
N VAL A 33 19.56 12.22 -7.64
CA VAL A 33 19.29 11.32 -6.51
C VAL A 33 17.84 10.86 -6.55
N ASN A 34 16.88 11.76 -6.72
CA ASN A 34 15.47 11.38 -6.79
C ASN A 34 15.16 10.50 -8.02
N PHE A 35 15.84 10.73 -9.15
CA PHE A 35 15.69 9.87 -10.33
C PHE A 35 16.21 8.45 -10.10
N LEU A 36 17.27 8.24 -9.31
CA LEU A 36 17.85 6.91 -9.05
C LEU A 36 17.24 6.22 -7.81
N VAL A 37 17.04 6.96 -6.72
CA VAL A 37 16.57 6.42 -5.45
C VAL A 37 15.08 6.12 -5.49
N LYS A 38 14.26 7.00 -6.10
CA LYS A 38 12.82 6.80 -6.16
C LYS A 38 12.41 5.48 -6.83
N PRO A 39 12.91 5.09 -8.03
CA PRO A 39 12.54 3.82 -8.63
C PRO A 39 13.03 2.62 -7.81
N LEU A 40 14.21 2.70 -7.20
CA LEU A 40 14.73 1.63 -6.34
C LEU A 40 13.86 1.42 -5.10
N VAL A 41 13.48 2.50 -4.43
CA VAL A 41 12.59 2.44 -3.27
C VAL A 41 11.21 1.95 -3.70
N GLN A 42 10.66 2.45 -4.82
CA GLN A 42 9.37 1.98 -5.33
C GLN A 42 9.38 0.48 -5.64
N LEU A 43 10.47 -0.06 -6.20
CA LEU A 43 10.60 -1.49 -6.46
C LEU A 43 10.56 -2.32 -5.18
N LEU A 44 11.22 -1.85 -4.11
CA LEU A 44 11.20 -2.54 -2.80
C LEU A 44 9.87 -2.36 -2.06
N THR A 45 9.24 -1.20 -2.23
CA THR A 45 8.00 -0.86 -1.54
C THR A 45 6.76 -1.45 -2.23
N PHE A 46 6.81 -1.73 -3.53
CA PHE A 46 5.73 -2.37 -4.28
C PHE A 46 5.27 -3.73 -3.70
N PRO A 47 6.16 -4.72 -3.44
CA PRO A 47 5.76 -5.98 -2.83
C PRO A 47 5.25 -5.79 -1.39
N LEU A 48 5.81 -4.82 -0.66
CA LEU A 48 5.35 -4.49 0.69
C LEU A 48 3.95 -3.86 0.68
N PHE A 49 3.62 -3.05 -0.33
CA PHE A 49 2.26 -2.55 -0.55
C PHE A 49 1.28 -3.67 -0.89
N ILE A 50 1.65 -4.57 -1.80
CA ILE A 50 0.80 -5.73 -2.12
C ILE A 50 0.59 -6.60 -0.89
N LEU A 51 1.64 -6.85 -0.10
CA LEU A 51 1.53 -7.64 1.12
C LEU A 51 0.61 -6.98 2.15
N THR A 52 0.73 -5.66 2.35
CA THR A 52 -0.12 -4.94 3.32
C THR A 52 -1.58 -4.86 2.85
N LEU A 53 -1.83 -4.49 1.59
CA LEU A 53 -3.18 -4.43 1.04
C LEU A 53 -3.82 -5.82 0.97
N GLY A 54 -3.10 -6.82 0.45
CA GLY A 54 -3.57 -8.20 0.34
C GLY A 54 -3.85 -8.84 1.69
N LEU A 55 -3.00 -8.59 2.70
CA LEU A 55 -3.22 -9.08 4.06
C LEU A 55 -4.49 -8.46 4.68
N ILE A 56 -4.70 -7.14 4.51
CA ILE A 56 -5.91 -6.49 5.02
C ILE A 56 -7.16 -7.04 4.33
N THR A 57 -7.15 -7.22 3.01
CA THR A 57 -8.27 -7.84 2.28
C THR A 57 -8.56 -9.26 2.78
N LEU A 58 -7.52 -10.05 3.02
CA LEU A 58 -7.67 -11.41 3.55
C LEU A 58 -8.28 -11.40 4.96
N VAL A 59 -7.81 -10.52 5.83
CA VAL A 59 -8.37 -10.34 7.19
C VAL A 59 -9.84 -9.92 7.12
N VAL A 60 -10.20 -8.97 6.26
CA VAL A 60 -11.60 -8.54 6.08
C VAL A 60 -12.48 -9.69 5.59
N ASN A 61 -12.03 -10.46 4.59
CA ASN A 61 -12.76 -11.62 4.09
C ASN A 61 -12.95 -12.71 5.16
N ALA A 62 -11.93 -12.94 5.99
CA ALA A 62 -12.01 -13.85 7.12
C ALA A 62 -13.04 -13.38 8.17
N LEU A 63 -13.03 -12.09 8.49
CA LEU A 63 -14.00 -11.49 9.40
C LEU A 63 -15.43 -11.59 8.83
N MET A 64 -15.61 -11.43 7.53
CA MET A 64 -16.90 -11.66 6.87
C MET A 64 -17.34 -13.12 7.03
N LEU A 65 -16.46 -14.10 6.83
CA LEU A 65 -16.80 -15.52 7.03
C LEU A 65 -17.19 -15.84 8.48
N LEU A 66 -16.48 -15.27 9.46
CA LEU A 66 -16.87 -15.40 10.87
C LEU A 66 -18.24 -14.78 11.15
N LEU A 67 -18.50 -13.60 10.60
CA LEU A 67 -19.79 -12.93 10.74
C LEU A 67 -20.90 -13.76 10.10
N THR A 68 -20.66 -14.34 8.91
CA THR A 68 -21.59 -15.25 8.24
C THR A 68 -21.83 -16.51 9.04
N SER A 69 -20.79 -17.10 9.65
CA SER A 69 -20.93 -18.27 10.50
C SER A 69 -21.74 -17.98 11.76
N TRP A 70 -21.51 -16.83 12.40
CA TRP A 70 -22.31 -16.39 13.54
C TRP A 70 -23.78 -16.20 13.15
N LEU A 71 -24.02 -15.55 12.01
CA LEU A 71 -25.37 -15.32 11.49
C LEU A 71 -26.06 -16.65 11.10
N ALA A 72 -25.34 -17.57 10.47
CA ALA A 72 -25.83 -18.90 10.13
C ALA A 72 -26.26 -19.69 11.37
N GLY A 73 -25.52 -19.59 12.48
CA GLY A 73 -25.90 -20.18 13.75
C GLY A 73 -27.20 -19.61 14.34
N VAL A 74 -27.48 -18.32 14.13
CA VAL A 74 -28.76 -17.70 14.54
C VAL A 74 -29.94 -18.24 13.72
N PHE A 75 -29.71 -18.60 12.46
CA PHE A 75 -30.73 -19.13 11.54
C PHE A 75 -30.80 -20.67 11.53
N ASP A 76 -30.15 -21.36 12.47
CA ASP A 76 -30.07 -22.83 12.56
C ASP A 76 -29.49 -23.52 11.30
N LEU A 77 -28.64 -22.80 10.57
CA LEU A 77 -27.94 -23.33 9.40
C LEU A 77 -26.66 -24.06 9.85
N SER A 78 -26.38 -25.23 9.29
CA SER A 78 -25.20 -26.05 9.60
C SER A 78 -23.86 -25.49 9.10
N PHE A 79 -23.70 -24.17 9.03
CA PHE A 79 -22.47 -23.50 8.59
C PHE A 79 -21.70 -22.92 9.78
N HIS A 80 -20.67 -23.64 10.23
CA HIS A 80 -19.83 -23.25 11.34
C HIS A 80 -18.36 -23.10 10.92
N VAL A 81 -17.75 -21.95 11.26
CA VAL A 81 -16.33 -21.67 11.03
C VAL A 81 -15.66 -21.47 12.38
N GLU A 82 -14.84 -22.44 12.80
CA GLU A 82 -14.21 -22.43 14.12
C GLU A 82 -12.96 -21.54 14.14
N GLY A 83 -13.12 -20.32 14.65
CA GLY A 83 -12.02 -19.43 14.99
C GLY A 83 -11.44 -18.62 13.81
N PHE A 84 -10.68 -17.59 14.17
CA PHE A 84 -10.14 -16.61 13.23
C PHE A 84 -9.19 -17.22 12.19
N TRP A 85 -8.28 -18.09 12.61
CA TRP A 85 -7.30 -18.69 11.69
C TRP A 85 -7.94 -19.61 10.64
N THR A 86 -9.00 -20.34 11.00
CA THR A 86 -9.76 -21.17 10.06
C THR A 86 -10.51 -20.29 9.05
N ALA A 87 -11.07 -19.16 9.49
CA ALA A 87 -11.70 -18.20 8.59
C ALA A 87 -10.71 -17.52 7.64
N VAL A 88 -9.51 -17.20 8.12
CA VAL A 88 -8.38 -16.66 7.32
C VAL A 88 -7.95 -17.65 6.25
N LEU A 89 -7.75 -18.91 6.62
CA LEU A 89 -7.39 -19.96 5.66
C LEU A 89 -8.53 -20.24 4.66
N GLY A 90 -9.79 -20.26 5.13
CA GLY A 90 -10.97 -20.41 4.27
C GLY A 90 -11.09 -19.27 3.24
N ALA A 91 -10.94 -18.02 3.68
CA ALA A 91 -10.94 -16.84 2.82
C ALA A 91 -9.79 -16.86 1.80
N LEU A 92 -8.61 -17.31 2.22
CA LEU A 92 -7.46 -17.47 1.32
C LEU A 92 -7.75 -18.51 0.23
N ILE A 93 -8.26 -19.69 0.60
CA ILE A 93 -8.58 -20.76 -0.35
C ILE A 93 -9.63 -20.29 -1.37
N ILE A 94 -10.72 -19.68 -0.89
CA ILE A 94 -11.78 -19.14 -1.77
C ILE A 94 -11.18 -18.12 -2.75
N SER A 95 -10.34 -17.20 -2.27
CA SER A 95 -9.69 -16.20 -3.12
C SER A 95 -8.81 -16.83 -4.21
N VAL A 96 -8.05 -17.88 -3.87
CA VAL A 96 -7.18 -18.58 -4.82
C VAL A 96 -8.01 -19.36 -5.84
N VAL A 97 -9.07 -20.05 -5.39
CA VAL A 97 -9.97 -20.80 -6.28
C VAL A 97 -10.70 -19.86 -7.24
N SER A 98 -11.26 -18.74 -6.77
CA SER A 98 -11.90 -17.73 -7.63
C SER A 98 -10.91 -17.14 -8.64
N TRP A 99 -9.68 -16.83 -8.20
CA TRP A 99 -8.66 -16.33 -9.12
C TRP A 99 -8.30 -17.36 -10.21
N ALA A 100 -8.14 -18.63 -9.83
CA ALA A 100 -7.88 -19.71 -10.77
C ALA A 100 -9.06 -19.94 -11.73
N LEU A 101 -10.30 -19.88 -11.23
CA LEU A 101 -11.51 -19.99 -12.04
C LEU A 101 -11.59 -18.86 -13.06
N ASN A 102 -11.37 -17.61 -12.66
CA ASN A 102 -11.37 -16.46 -13.58
C ASN A 102 -10.23 -16.51 -14.62
N MET A 103 -9.12 -17.21 -14.32
CA MET A 103 -8.03 -17.39 -15.29
C MET A 103 -8.37 -18.45 -16.34
N VAL A 104 -9.17 -19.46 -15.97
CA VAL A 104 -9.55 -20.59 -16.85
C VAL A 104 -10.85 -20.32 -17.61
N LEU A 105 -11.79 -19.64 -16.96
CA LEU A 105 -12.98 -19.03 -17.55
C LEU A 105 -12.70 -17.52 -17.62
N PRO A 106 -11.94 -17.05 -18.62
CA PRO A 106 -11.91 -15.62 -18.89
C PRO A 106 -13.35 -15.21 -19.21
N ASP A 107 -13.98 -14.50 -18.28
CA ASP A 107 -15.27 -13.86 -18.54
C ASP A 107 -15.10 -12.98 -19.79
N GLU A 108 -15.92 -13.24 -20.82
CA GLU A 108 -16.01 -12.41 -22.01
C GLU A 108 -16.79 -11.12 -21.64
N ASP A 109 -16.16 -10.22 -20.88
CA ASP A 109 -16.64 -8.84 -20.68
C ASP A 109 -15.94 -7.86 -21.64
#